data_AF-A0A5N6GRB7-F1
#
_entry.id   AF-A0A5N6GRB7-F1
#
_cell.length_a   1.000
_cell.length_b   1.000
_cell.length_c   1.000
_cell.angle_alpha   90.00
_cell.angle_beta   90.00
_cell.angle_gamma   90.00
#
_symmetry.space_group_name_H-M   'P 1'
#
loop_
_entity.id
_entity.type
_entity.pdbx_description
1 polymer ?
#
loop_
_entity_poly.entity_id
_entity_poly.type
_entity_poly.pdbx_seq_one_letter_code
_entity_poly.pdbx_strand_id
1 'polypeptide(L)'
;MEALVEDQVMETVHPWPWLFLEVVREIREELLWEEDDLEQVVKNAHKWDIPELDKYGVISARGFLEFTDWLVRSWVPTESTKGRDIYYILRVFYFALSQEPLGSRLTKIQPLSLNKPLKLLSDWVVQFAKEIGSSMDKPSSIH
;
A
#
# COMPACT_ATOMS: atom_id res chain seq x y z
N MET A 1 43.59 -13.31 15.30
CA MET A 1 42.83 -12.04 15.37
C MET A 1 42.23 -11.83 14.00
N GLU A 2 41.08 -12.44 13.73
CA GLU A 2 40.46 -12.44 12.39
C GLU A 2 38.99 -12.88 12.53
N ALA A 3 38.22 -12.15 13.34
CA ALA A 3 36.79 -12.43 13.55
C ALA A 3 35.97 -11.18 13.90
N LEU A 4 36.44 -9.99 13.53
CA LEU A 4 35.75 -8.72 13.87
C LEU A 4 35.53 -7.80 12.66
N VAL A 5 35.64 -8.31 11.43
CA VAL A 5 35.50 -7.47 10.22
C VAL A 5 34.24 -7.80 9.40
N GLU A 6 33.59 -8.96 9.61
CA GLU A 6 32.42 -9.35 8.81
C GLU A 6 31.07 -8.89 9.38
N ASP A 7 31.01 -8.45 10.65
CA ASP A 7 29.75 -8.11 11.33
C ASP A 7 29.33 -6.62 11.21
N GLN A 8 30.03 -5.82 10.40
CA GLN A 8 29.80 -4.37 10.32
C GLN A 8 29.53 -3.85 8.90
N VAL A 9 29.25 -4.74 7.93
CA VAL A 9 28.91 -4.34 6.54
C VAL A 9 27.43 -4.58 6.18
N MET A 10 26.60 -5.01 7.14
CA MET A 10 25.18 -5.31 6.88
C MET A 10 24.20 -4.18 7.23
N GLU A 11 24.67 -2.97 7.54
CA GLU A 11 23.81 -1.85 8.02
C GLU A 11 23.46 -0.77 6.97
N THR A 12 23.72 -0.97 5.67
CA THR A 12 23.41 0.05 4.64
C THR A 12 22.54 -0.40 3.47
N VAL A 13 21.60 -1.34 3.69
CA VAL A 13 20.52 -1.63 2.72
C VAL A 13 19.20 -1.70 3.48
N HIS A 14 18.29 -0.76 3.19
CA HIS A 14 17.00 -0.57 3.89
C HIS A 14 16.29 -1.92 4.22
N PRO A 15 16.25 -2.35 5.51
CA PRO A 15 15.88 -3.73 5.90
C PRO A 15 14.38 -4.05 5.83
N TRP A 16 13.58 -3.24 5.15
CA TRP A 16 12.14 -3.19 5.34
C TRP A 16 11.33 -4.19 4.52
N PRO A 17 11.81 -4.78 3.40
CA PRO A 17 10.96 -5.66 2.62
C PRO A 17 10.62 -6.96 3.37
N TRP A 18 11.55 -7.52 4.14
CA TRP A 18 11.35 -8.82 4.82
C TRP A 18 10.27 -8.83 5.90
N LEU A 19 9.79 -7.66 6.32
CA LEU A 19 8.71 -7.52 7.31
C LEU A 19 7.33 -7.52 6.66
N PHE A 20 7.24 -7.24 5.36
CA PHE A 20 5.97 -7.10 4.65
C PHE A 20 5.51 -8.40 4.00
N LEU A 21 4.19 -8.56 3.84
CA LEU A 21 3.62 -9.62 3.01
C LEU A 21 4.15 -9.55 1.58
N GLU A 22 4.20 -10.70 0.90
CA GLU A 22 4.67 -10.82 -0.48
C GLU A 22 3.99 -9.82 -1.43
N VAL A 23 2.66 -9.68 -1.36
CA VAL A 23 1.90 -8.70 -2.15
C VAL A 23 2.34 -7.26 -1.91
N VAL A 24 2.79 -6.90 -0.70
CA VAL A 24 3.26 -5.55 -0.36
C VAL A 24 4.73 -5.37 -0.75
N ARG A 25 5.53 -6.44 -0.72
CA ARG A 25 6.88 -6.42 -1.25
C ARG A 25 6.89 -6.25 -2.76
N GLU A 26 6.00 -6.94 -3.47
CA GLU A 26 5.88 -6.87 -4.93
C GLU A 26 5.68 -5.43 -5.42
N ILE A 27 4.75 -4.67 -4.79
CA ILE A 27 4.55 -3.27 -5.20
C ILE A 27 5.83 -2.46 -5.00
N ARG A 28 6.55 -2.63 -3.88
CA ARG A 28 7.80 -1.92 -3.61
C ARG A 28 8.94 -2.32 -4.56
N GLU A 29 9.15 -3.62 -4.75
CA GLU A 29 10.34 -4.16 -5.41
C GLU A 29 10.18 -4.19 -6.94
N GLU A 30 8.96 -4.32 -7.45
CA GLU A 30 8.72 -4.61 -8.88
C GLU A 30 7.91 -3.54 -9.61
N LEU A 31 7.05 -2.79 -8.90
CA LEU A 31 6.08 -1.86 -9.52
C LEU A 31 6.35 -0.39 -9.20
N LEU A 32 7.06 -0.12 -8.11
CA LEU A 32 7.50 1.21 -7.67
C LEU A 32 8.99 1.33 -7.98
N TRP A 33 9.27 1.67 -9.23
CA TRP A 33 10.62 1.57 -9.81
C TRP A 33 11.62 2.56 -9.19
N GLU A 34 11.16 3.60 -8.49
CA GLU A 34 11.99 4.56 -7.78
C GLU A 34 11.51 4.73 -6.34
N GLU A 35 12.43 4.75 -5.36
CA GLU A 35 12.08 4.98 -3.94
C GLU A 35 11.34 6.32 -3.73
N ASP A 36 11.63 7.31 -4.58
CA ASP A 36 10.99 8.63 -4.55
C ASP A 36 9.54 8.65 -5.07
N ASP A 37 9.10 7.67 -5.89
CA ASP A 37 7.75 7.67 -6.45
C ASP A 37 6.67 7.65 -5.36
N LEU A 38 6.88 6.81 -4.33
CA LEU A 38 5.96 6.73 -3.19
C LEU A 38 6.02 7.97 -2.32
N GLU A 39 7.22 8.47 -2.06
CA GLU A 39 7.39 9.68 -1.25
C GLU A 39 6.69 10.87 -1.93
N GLN A 40 6.82 10.96 -3.26
CA GLN A 40 6.17 11.97 -4.08
C GLN A 40 4.64 11.81 -4.10
N VAL A 41 4.14 10.56 -4.15
CA VAL A 41 2.71 10.26 -4.05
C VAL A 41 2.14 10.71 -2.71
N VAL A 42 2.78 10.33 -1.60
CA VAL A 42 2.31 10.70 -0.25
C VAL A 42 2.35 12.21 -0.09
N LYS A 43 3.45 12.85 -0.48
CA LYS A 43 3.57 14.32 -0.49
C LYS A 43 2.48 15.00 -1.33
N ASN A 44 2.09 14.41 -2.46
CA ASN A 44 1.01 14.94 -3.29
C ASN A 44 -0.36 14.74 -2.63
N ALA A 45 -0.60 13.61 -1.98
CA ALA A 45 -1.83 13.34 -1.25
C ALA A 45 -2.05 14.35 -0.11
N HIS A 46 -0.99 14.66 0.63
CA HIS A 46 -1.02 15.62 1.74
C HIS A 46 -1.38 17.06 1.35
N LYS A 47 -1.24 17.44 0.08
CA LYS A 47 -1.68 18.76 -0.41
C LYS A 47 -3.20 18.95 -0.34
N TRP A 48 -3.96 17.87 -0.17
CA TRP A 48 -5.42 17.88 -0.13
C TRP A 48 -5.98 18.00 1.29
N ASP A 49 -5.13 18.13 2.31
CA ASP A 49 -5.51 18.34 3.71
C ASP A 49 -6.54 17.30 4.20
N ILE A 50 -6.25 16.02 3.96
CA ILE A 50 -7.09 14.89 4.36
C ILE A 50 -6.56 14.34 5.69
N PRO A 51 -7.21 14.62 6.85
CA PRO A 51 -6.67 14.25 8.17
C PRO A 51 -6.54 12.74 8.37
N GLU A 52 -7.29 11.95 7.62
CA GLU A 52 -7.20 10.49 7.68
C GLU A 52 -5.84 9.97 7.21
N LEU A 53 -5.10 10.69 6.35
CA LEU A 53 -3.75 10.29 5.95
C LEU A 53 -2.82 10.21 7.17
N ASP A 54 -2.79 11.26 8.00
CA ASP A 54 -2.02 11.28 9.24
C ASP A 54 -2.54 10.28 10.27
N LYS A 55 -3.88 10.19 10.41
CA LYS A 55 -4.53 9.27 11.35
C LYS A 55 -4.09 7.82 11.12
N TYR A 56 -3.91 7.41 9.86
CA TYR A 56 -3.50 6.06 9.49
C TYR A 56 -1.98 5.94 9.22
N GLY A 57 -1.19 6.96 9.54
CA GLY A 57 0.27 6.91 9.43
C GLY A 57 0.82 7.02 8.01
N VAL A 58 0.01 7.42 7.03
CA VAL A 58 0.40 7.59 5.62
C VAL A 58 1.09 8.95 5.44
N ILE A 59 2.26 9.13 6.05
CA ILE A 59 3.05 10.38 6.08
C ILE A 59 4.38 10.29 5.33
N SER A 60 4.76 9.09 4.89
CA SER A 60 5.96 8.81 4.08
C SER A 60 5.73 7.57 3.23
N ALA A 61 6.66 7.27 2.31
CA ALA A 61 6.67 6.01 1.57
C ALA A 61 6.60 4.78 2.49
N ARG A 62 7.33 4.82 3.61
CA ARG A 62 7.26 3.79 4.66
C ARG A 62 5.84 3.63 5.18
N GLY A 63 5.25 4.73 5.61
CA GLY A 63 3.95 4.74 6.25
C GLY A 63 2.87 4.22 5.33
N PHE A 64 2.96 4.53 4.03
CA PHE A 64 2.08 3.95 3.03
C PHE A 64 2.22 2.41 2.95
N LEU A 65 3.44 1.88 2.94
CA LEU A 65 3.67 0.43 2.89
C LEU A 65 3.24 -0.28 4.19
N GLU A 66 3.52 0.31 5.35
CA GLU A 66 3.07 -0.21 6.64
C GLU A 66 1.54 -0.21 6.75
N PHE A 67 0.88 0.85 6.27
CA PHE A 67 -0.57 0.89 6.18
C PHE A 67 -1.12 -0.18 5.23
N THR A 68 -0.48 -0.38 4.07
CA THR A 68 -0.86 -1.39 3.08
C THR A 68 -0.72 -2.81 3.63
N ASP A 69 0.35 -3.11 4.37
CA ASP A 69 0.54 -4.40 5.05
C ASP A 69 -0.49 -4.62 6.18
N TRP A 70 -0.75 -3.57 6.98
CA TRP A 70 -1.77 -3.61 8.02
C TRP A 70 -3.18 -3.90 7.47
N LEU A 71 -3.54 -3.32 6.31
CA LEU A 71 -4.83 -3.57 5.65
C LEU A 71 -5.08 -5.04 5.36
N VAL A 72 -4.03 -5.80 5.05
CA VAL A 72 -4.16 -7.24 4.76
C VAL A 72 -4.07 -8.05 6.04
N ARG A 73 -3.12 -7.75 6.93
CA ARG A 73 -2.83 -8.60 8.09
C ARG A 73 -3.81 -8.45 9.24
N SER A 74 -4.28 -7.22 9.49
CA SER A 74 -4.80 -6.84 10.79
C SER A 74 -6.07 -6.02 10.75
N TRP A 75 -6.41 -5.46 9.59
CA TRP A 75 -7.65 -4.72 9.46
C TRP A 75 -8.86 -5.66 9.50
N VAL A 76 -9.72 -5.46 10.50
CA VAL A 76 -11.03 -6.10 10.59
C VAL A 76 -12.08 -5.02 10.25
N PRO A 77 -12.86 -5.20 9.17
CA PRO A 77 -13.85 -4.21 8.77
C PRO A 77 -14.95 -4.14 9.83
N THR A 78 -14.98 -3.05 10.58
CA THR A 78 -16.03 -2.79 11.56
C THR A 78 -16.98 -1.79 10.97
N GLU A 79 -18.19 -2.23 10.64
CA GLU A 79 -19.24 -1.33 10.18
C GLU A 79 -20.03 -0.84 11.40
N SER A 80 -19.76 0.40 11.81
CA SER A 80 -20.71 1.11 12.68
C SER A 80 -21.97 1.45 11.87
N THR A 81 -23.09 1.75 12.54
CA THR A 81 -24.36 2.16 11.88
C THR A 81 -24.26 3.35 10.92
N LYS A 82 -23.08 3.96 10.79
CA LYS A 82 -22.79 5.07 9.89
C LYS A 82 -21.92 4.68 8.68
N GLY A 83 -21.45 3.43 8.55
CA GLY A 83 -20.68 2.94 7.38
C GLY A 83 -19.37 3.69 7.07
N ARG A 84 -18.98 4.62 7.94
CA ARG A 84 -18.00 5.67 7.62
C ARG A 84 -16.56 5.16 7.70
N ASP A 85 -16.28 4.25 8.63
CA ASP A 85 -14.92 3.84 8.93
C ASP A 85 -14.28 3.03 7.78
N ILE A 86 -15.04 2.11 7.17
CA ILE A 86 -14.60 1.36 5.99
C ILE A 86 -14.36 2.30 4.80
N TYR A 87 -15.30 3.22 4.54
CA TYR A 87 -15.17 4.19 3.46
C TYR A 87 -13.90 5.04 3.62
N TYR A 88 -13.61 5.54 4.82
CA TYR A 88 -12.44 6.37 5.06
C TYR A 88 -11.13 5.59 4.90
N ILE A 89 -11.05 4.36 5.42
CA ILE A 89 -9.85 3.51 5.32
C ILE A 89 -9.52 3.20 3.86
N LEU A 90 -10.51 2.72 3.09
CA LEU A 90 -10.30 2.42 1.67
C LEU A 90 -10.00 3.69 0.87
N ARG A 91 -10.65 4.80 1.22
CA ARG A 91 -10.37 6.10 0.59
C ARG A 91 -8.92 6.51 0.80
N VAL A 92 -8.36 6.37 2.00
CA VAL A 92 -6.94 6.70 2.27
C VAL A 92 -6.01 5.93 1.34
N PHE A 93 -6.21 4.61 1.23
CA PHE A 93 -5.39 3.77 0.35
C PHE A 93 -5.49 4.19 -1.12
N TYR A 94 -6.71 4.14 -1.68
CA TYR A 94 -6.91 4.38 -3.12
C TYR A 94 -6.64 5.83 -3.52
N PHE A 95 -6.93 6.79 -2.65
CA PHE A 95 -6.66 8.20 -2.91
C PHE A 95 -5.16 8.47 -2.98
N ALA A 96 -4.38 8.00 -1.99
CA ALA A 96 -2.94 8.12 -1.99
C ALA A 96 -2.37 7.46 -3.25
N LEU A 97 -2.72 6.20 -3.53
CA LEU A 97 -2.22 5.48 -4.71
C LEU A 97 -2.54 6.18 -6.05
N SER A 98 -3.64 6.93 -6.13
CA SER A 98 -4.05 7.64 -7.34
C SER A 98 -3.27 8.93 -7.63
N GLN A 99 -2.43 9.41 -6.69
CA GLN A 99 -1.63 10.61 -6.93
C GLN A 99 -0.51 10.34 -7.93
N GLU A 100 -0.05 11.40 -8.61
CA GLU A 100 1.12 11.30 -9.48
C GLU A 100 2.41 11.07 -8.67
N PRO A 101 3.39 10.30 -9.20
CA PRO A 101 3.42 9.76 -10.56
C PRO A 101 2.66 8.44 -10.80
N LEU A 102 2.11 7.81 -9.75
CA LEU A 102 1.48 6.49 -9.86
C LEU A 102 0.09 6.51 -10.52
N GLY A 103 -0.65 7.61 -10.37
CA GLY A 103 -1.95 7.81 -11.02
C GLY A 103 -1.91 7.54 -12.52
N SER A 104 -0.86 8.03 -13.20
CA SER A 104 -0.64 7.77 -14.63
C SER A 104 -0.33 6.31 -14.97
N ARG A 105 0.14 5.51 -14.01
CA ARG A 105 0.46 4.08 -14.14
C ARG A 105 -0.76 3.17 -13.92
N LEU A 106 -1.86 3.72 -13.38
CA LEU A 106 -3.13 3.02 -13.27
C LEU A 106 -3.87 2.98 -14.62
N THR A 107 -4.62 1.90 -14.85
CA THR A 107 -5.60 1.81 -15.93
C THR A 107 -6.73 2.79 -15.64
N LYS A 108 -7.00 3.70 -16.58
CA LYS A 108 -8.10 4.65 -16.44
C LYS A 108 -9.44 3.92 -16.43
N ILE A 109 -10.31 4.27 -15.48
CA ILE A 109 -11.69 3.77 -15.43
C ILE A 109 -12.53 4.56 -16.44
N GLN A 110 -12.64 4.02 -17.66
CA GLN A 110 -13.39 4.63 -18.76
C GLN A 110 -13.90 3.54 -19.73
N PRO A 111 -14.96 3.78 -20.51
CA PRO A 111 -15.50 2.79 -21.44
C PRO A 111 -14.47 2.22 -22.43
N LEU A 112 -13.51 3.05 -22.85
CA LEU A 112 -12.44 2.64 -23.76
C LEU A 112 -11.44 1.64 -23.16
N SER A 113 -11.48 1.42 -21.85
CA SER A 113 -10.65 0.44 -21.14
C SER A 113 -11.33 -0.93 -21.03
N LEU A 114 -12.61 -1.04 -21.41
CA LEU A 114 -13.33 -2.32 -21.36
C LEU A 114 -12.64 -3.34 -22.27
N ASN A 115 -12.51 -4.58 -21.77
CA ASN A 115 -11.88 -5.71 -22.44
C ASN A 115 -10.40 -5.50 -22.83
N LYS A 116 -9.74 -4.48 -22.29
CA LYS A 116 -8.29 -4.30 -22.43
C LYS A 116 -7.55 -4.89 -21.24
N PRO A 117 -6.32 -5.38 -21.42
CA PRO A 117 -5.50 -5.79 -20.30
C PRO A 117 -5.25 -4.60 -19.36
N LEU A 118 -5.23 -4.88 -18.06
CA LEU A 118 -4.86 -3.89 -17.05
C LEU A 118 -3.36 -3.56 -17.19
N LYS A 119 -3.00 -2.31 -16.90
CA LYS A 119 -1.61 -1.96 -16.59
C LYS A 119 -1.19 -2.71 -15.32
N LEU A 120 0.11 -2.98 -15.21
CA LEU A 120 0.68 -3.78 -14.11
C LEU A 120 0.24 -3.29 -12.73
N LEU A 121 0.30 -1.99 -12.46
CA LEU A 121 -0.12 -1.44 -11.16
C LEU A 121 -1.61 -1.68 -10.87
N SER A 122 -2.48 -1.63 -11.89
CA SER A 122 -3.90 -1.93 -11.70
C SER A 122 -4.17 -3.42 -11.53
N ASP A 123 -3.39 -4.29 -12.18
CA ASP A 123 -3.50 -5.73 -11.95
C ASP A 123 -3.10 -6.09 -10.51
N TRP A 124 -2.00 -5.51 -10.04
CA TRP A 124 -1.58 -5.62 -8.64
C TRP A 124 -2.64 -5.12 -7.66
N VAL A 125 -3.28 -3.97 -7.93
CA VAL A 125 -4.39 -3.46 -7.08
C VAL A 125 -5.53 -4.49 -6.96
N VAL A 126 -5.83 -5.22 -8.04
CA VAL A 126 -6.85 -6.28 -8.02
C VAL A 126 -6.38 -7.46 -7.17
N GLN A 127 -5.12 -7.88 -7.26
CA GLN A 127 -4.59 -8.96 -6.42
C GLN A 127 -4.54 -8.54 -4.95
N PHE A 128 -4.06 -7.33 -4.65
CA PHE A 128 -4.08 -6.76 -3.30
C PHE A 128 -5.48 -6.74 -2.70
N ALA A 129 -6.50 -6.34 -3.45
CA ALA A 129 -7.88 -6.37 -2.99
C ALA A 129 -8.40 -7.79 -2.70
N LYS A 130 -7.97 -8.79 -3.47
CA LYS A 130 -8.29 -10.21 -3.21
C LYS A 130 -7.61 -10.72 -1.95
N GLU A 131 -6.36 -10.32 -1.70
CA GLU A 131 -5.63 -10.68 -0.46
C GLU A 131 -6.32 -10.10 0.78
N ILE A 132 -6.77 -8.85 0.72
CA ILE A 132 -7.61 -8.25 1.78
C ILE A 132 -8.86 -9.11 2.00
N GLY A 133 -9.62 -9.41 0.94
CA GLY A 133 -10.84 -10.21 1.03
C GLY A 133 -10.58 -11.61 1.59
N SER A 134 -9.53 -12.29 1.14
CA SER A 134 -9.14 -13.60 1.64
C SER A 134 -8.74 -13.57 3.12
N SER A 135 -8.11 -12.49 3.57
CA SER A 135 -7.82 -12.30 4.99
C SER A 135 -9.09 -12.08 5.83
N MET A 136 -10.07 -11.37 5.29
CA MET A 136 -11.38 -11.16 5.93
C MET A 136 -12.23 -12.44 5.98
N ASP A 137 -12.07 -13.37 5.04
CA ASP A 137 -12.81 -14.64 5.02
C ASP A 137 -12.35 -15.64 6.11
N LYS A 138 -11.29 -15.32 6.88
CA LYS A 138 -10.80 -16.17 7.96
C LYS A 138 -11.70 -16.06 9.20
N PRO A 139 -11.96 -17.16 9.93
CA PRO A 139 -12.79 -17.12 11.14
C PRO A 139 -12.32 -16.13 12.22
N SER A 140 -11.01 -15.84 12.26
CA SER A 140 -10.41 -14.83 13.15
C SER A 140 -10.88 -13.40 12.89
N SER A 141 -11.49 -13.15 11.74
CA SER A 141 -11.95 -11.85 11.27
C SER A 141 -13.42 -11.58 11.60
N ILE A 142 -14.09 -12.51 12.29
CA ILE A 142 -15.44 -12.34 12.85
C ILE A 142 -15.27 -12.06 14.36
N HIS A 143 -15.92 -11.01 14.86
CA HIS A 143 -15.94 -10.63 16.29
C HIS A 143 -17.36 -10.64 16.83
#